data_AF-A0A0F3L1E2-F1
#
_entry.id   AF-A0A0F3L1E2-F1
#
_cell.length_a   1.000
_cell.length_b   1.000
_cell.length_c   1.000
_cell.angle_alpha   90.00
_cell.angle_beta   90.00
_cell.angle_gamma   90.00
#
_symmetry.space_group_name_H-M   'P 1'
#
loop_
_entity.id
_entity.type
_entity.pdbx_description
1 polymer ?
#
loop_
_entity_poly.entity_id
_entity_poly.type
_entity_poly.pdbx_seq_one_letter_code
_entity_poly.pdbx_strand_id
1 'polypeptide(L)'
;MSDSIDLLEAVGRDASLRRLPPDLMASALREAGATDALAEAATTGDPRALAGEFGARSMMAAQTYQTPYRDIQAPFREDEEGEGEREGEDQPVPRDPEAD
;
A
#
# COMPACT_ATOMS: atom_id res chain seq x y z
N MET A 1 -20.88 27.76 -8.40
CA MET A 1 -21.00 26.36 -8.85
C MET A 1 -19.73 25.70 -8.35
N SER A 2 -19.82 24.95 -7.25
CA SER A 2 -18.69 24.20 -6.69
C SER A 2 -18.40 23.02 -7.61
N ASP A 3 -17.14 22.80 -7.95
CA ASP A 3 -16.75 21.66 -8.77
C ASP A 3 -16.81 20.37 -7.91
N SER A 4 -17.10 19.21 -8.51
CA SER A 4 -17.23 17.94 -7.76
C SER A 4 -15.94 17.59 -7.01
N ILE A 5 -14.79 18.04 -7.53
CA ILE A 5 -13.48 17.91 -6.91
C ILE A 5 -13.34 18.79 -5.66
N ASP A 6 -13.83 20.02 -5.69
CA ASP A 6 -13.78 20.94 -4.53
C ASP A 6 -14.61 20.38 -3.37
N LEU A 7 -15.75 19.75 -3.67
CA LEU A 7 -16.61 19.10 -2.68
C LEU A 7 -15.93 17.88 -2.06
N LEU A 8 -15.25 17.05 -2.87
CA LEU A 8 -14.45 15.93 -2.37
C LEU A 8 -13.28 16.41 -1.51
N GLU A 9 -12.62 17.50 -1.87
CA GLU A 9 -11.56 18.11 -1.05
C GLU A 9 -12.13 18.59 0.29
N ALA A 10 -13.29 19.25 0.29
CA ALA A 10 -13.94 19.72 1.51
C ALA A 10 -14.27 18.56 2.45
N VAL A 11 -14.81 17.45 1.93
CA VAL A 11 -15.08 16.22 2.68
C VAL A 11 -13.78 15.61 3.24
N GLY A 12 -12.70 15.62 2.45
CA GLY A 12 -11.39 15.13 2.90
C GLY A 12 -10.78 15.99 4.02
N ARG A 13 -10.89 17.32 3.90
CA ARG A 13 -10.34 18.29 4.85
C ARG A 13 -11.14 18.35 6.15
N ASP A 14 -12.47 18.35 6.09
CA ASP A 14 -13.32 18.44 7.27
C ASP A 14 -13.64 17.06 7.86
N ALA A 15 -13.06 16.77 9.02
CA ALA A 15 -13.31 15.53 9.75
C ALA A 15 -14.75 15.41 10.26
N SER A 16 -15.47 16.52 10.39
CA SER A 16 -16.87 16.56 10.84
C SER A 16 -17.79 15.99 9.78
N LEU A 17 -17.53 16.31 8.50
CA LEU A 17 -18.28 15.79 7.36
C LEU A 17 -18.17 14.27 7.24
N ARG A 18 -17.00 13.70 7.58
CA ARG A 18 -16.78 12.24 7.60
C ARG A 18 -17.55 11.50 8.69
N ARG A 19 -18.04 12.20 9.72
CA ARG A 19 -18.77 11.63 10.85
C ARG A 19 -20.27 11.88 10.76
N LEU A 20 -20.72 12.64 9.76
CA LEU A 20 -22.14 12.83 9.53
C LEU A 20 -22.78 11.48 9.16
N PRO A 21 -24.03 11.24 9.60
CA PRO A 21 -24.84 10.18 9.07
C PRO A 21 -24.91 10.26 7.54
N PRO A 22 -24.93 9.13 6.81
CA PRO A 22 -24.87 9.12 5.35
C PRO A 22 -25.96 9.96 4.68
N ASP A 23 -27.19 9.92 5.21
CA ASP A 23 -28.32 10.72 4.70
C ASP A 23 -28.11 12.23 4.86
N LEU A 24 -27.51 12.65 5.98
CA LEU A 24 -27.22 14.06 6.24
C LEU A 24 -26.06 14.56 5.39
N MET A 25 -25.05 13.70 5.19
CA MET A 25 -23.94 14.00 4.28
C MET A 25 -24.43 14.16 2.84
N ALA A 26 -25.29 13.26 2.37
CA ALA A 26 -25.88 13.34 1.03
C ALA A 26 -26.73 14.61 0.85
N SER A 27 -27.53 15.00 1.86
CA SER A 27 -28.31 16.25 1.80
C SER A 27 -27.39 17.47 1.71
N ALA A 28 -26.39 17.56 2.57
CA ALA A 28 -25.44 18.67 2.58
C ALA A 28 -24.67 18.78 1.25
N LEU A 29 -24.29 17.64 0.66
CA LEU A 29 -23.65 17.60 -0.65
C LEU A 29 -24.58 18.11 -1.76
N ARG A 30 -25.85 17.66 -1.79
CA ARG A 30 -26.82 18.15 -2.79
C ARG A 30 -27.09 19.64 -2.66
N GLU A 31 -27.20 20.16 -1.44
CA GLU A 31 -27.34 21.61 -1.18
C GLU A 31 -26.12 22.40 -1.68
N ALA A 32 -24.92 21.80 -1.59
CA ALA A 32 -23.69 22.34 -2.13
C ALA A 32 -23.53 22.13 -3.65
N GLY A 33 -24.55 21.57 -4.32
CA GLY A 33 -24.57 21.36 -5.77
C GLY A 33 -23.85 20.10 -6.24
N ALA A 34 -23.68 19.10 -5.36
CA ALA A 34 -23.13 17.80 -5.75
C ALA A 34 -24.01 17.09 -6.78
N THR A 35 -23.36 16.27 -7.60
CA THR A 35 -24.03 15.33 -8.51
C THR A 35 -24.73 14.22 -7.74
N ASP A 36 -25.70 13.57 -8.38
CA ASP A 36 -26.39 12.41 -7.82
C ASP A 36 -25.41 11.26 -7.54
N ALA A 37 -24.41 11.07 -8.40
CA ALA A 37 -23.35 10.08 -8.23
C ALA A 37 -22.52 10.33 -6.96
N LEU A 38 -22.17 11.59 -6.67
CA LEU A 38 -21.44 11.96 -5.46
C LEU A 38 -22.30 11.80 -4.19
N ALA A 39 -23.58 12.14 -4.26
CA ALA A 39 -24.51 11.92 -3.16
C ALA A 39 -24.74 10.42 -2.87
N GLU A 40 -24.85 9.60 -3.92
CA GLU A 40 -24.96 8.14 -3.81
C GLU A 40 -23.68 7.53 -3.22
N ALA A 41 -22.51 7.94 -3.71
CA ALA A 41 -21.22 7.49 -3.18
C ALA A 41 -21.06 7.84 -1.69
N ALA A 42 -21.51 9.03 -1.27
CA ALA A 42 -21.50 9.44 0.13
C ALA A 42 -22.46 8.62 1.01
N THR A 43 -23.60 8.19 0.45
CA THR A 43 -24.60 7.41 1.18
C THR A 43 -24.18 5.94 1.33
N THR A 44 -23.69 5.35 0.24
CA THR A 44 -23.36 3.92 0.14
C THR A 44 -21.94 3.60 0.58
N GLY A 45 -21.05 4.59 0.52
CA GLY A 45 -19.61 4.39 0.64
C GLY A 45 -18.99 3.68 -0.56
N ASP A 46 -19.73 3.46 -1.65
CA ASP A 46 -19.23 2.77 -2.85
C ASP A 46 -18.61 3.78 -3.83
N PRO A 47 -17.28 3.79 -4.02
CA PRO A 47 -16.63 4.66 -4.99
C PRO A 47 -16.97 4.31 -6.45
N ARG A 48 -17.57 3.14 -6.72
CA ARG A 48 -17.99 2.75 -8.08
C ARG A 48 -19.10 3.65 -8.61
N ALA A 49 -19.93 4.24 -7.75
CA ALA A 49 -20.95 5.22 -8.17
C ALA A 49 -20.31 6.42 -8.89
N LEU A 50 -19.06 6.76 -8.56
CA LEU A 50 -18.33 7.88 -9.16
C LEU A 50 -17.67 7.54 -10.52
N ALA A 51 -17.72 6.27 -10.94
CA ALA A 51 -17.06 5.82 -12.18
C ALA A 51 -17.61 6.53 -13.43
N GLY A 52 -18.89 6.90 -13.44
CA GLY A 52 -19.48 7.67 -14.53
C GLY A 52 -18.95 9.10 -14.63
N GLU A 53 -18.52 9.68 -13.51
CA GLU A 53 -18.13 11.09 -13.41
C GLU A 53 -16.61 11.29 -13.52
N PHE A 54 -15.81 10.45 -12.86
CA PHE A 54 -14.34 10.53 -12.92
C PHE A 54 -13.70 9.54 -13.89
N GLY A 55 -14.52 8.68 -14.51
CA GLY A 55 -14.05 7.56 -15.32
C GLY A 55 -13.59 6.38 -14.47
N ALA A 56 -13.54 5.20 -15.10
CA ALA A 56 -13.01 3.99 -14.50
C ALA A 56 -11.75 3.54 -15.24
N ARG A 57 -10.71 3.17 -14.48
CA ARG A 57 -9.53 2.50 -15.01
C ARG A 57 -9.31 1.20 -14.24
N SER A 58 -9.23 0.09 -14.97
CA SER A 58 -8.80 -1.18 -14.39
C SER A 58 -7.33 -1.06 -13.98
N MET A 59 -7.06 -1.15 -12.68
CA MET A 59 -5.70 -1.26 -12.15
C MET A 59 -5.47 -2.71 -11.74
N MET A 60 -4.49 -3.37 -12.36
CA MET A 60 -4.02 -4.64 -11.83
C MET A 60 -3.21 -4.35 -10.56
N ALA A 61 -3.52 -5.05 -9.47
CA ALA A 61 -2.72 -4.95 -8.27
C ALA A 61 -1.26 -5.33 -8.60
N ALA A 62 -0.30 -4.48 -8.21
CA ALA A 62 1.09 -4.88 -8.21
C ALA A 62 1.23 -6.13 -7.33
N GLN A 63 2.04 -7.11 -7.72
CA GLN A 63 2.23 -8.32 -6.92
C GLN A 63 2.71 -7.94 -5.51
N THR A 64 1.87 -8.20 -4.49
CA THR A 64 2.11 -7.84 -3.08
C THR A 64 2.68 -8.98 -2.23
N TYR A 65 3.16 -10.06 -2.85
CA TYR A 65 3.81 -11.14 -2.11
C TYR A 65 5.19 -10.69 -1.62
N GLN A 66 5.21 -9.97 -0.50
CA GLN A 66 6.34 -9.95 0.40
C GLN A 66 6.13 -11.05 1.44
N THR A 67 6.72 -12.21 1.21
CA THR A 67 6.98 -13.15 2.32
C THR A 67 8.08 -12.54 3.17
N PRO A 68 7.85 -12.25 4.47
CA PRO A 68 8.94 -11.89 5.36
C PRO A 68 10.00 -13.01 5.34
N TYR A 69 11.27 -12.63 5.28
CA TYR A 69 12.37 -13.58 5.39
C TYR A 69 12.23 -14.27 6.76
N ARG A 70 11.88 -15.56 6.75
CA ARG A 70 11.93 -16.37 7.97
C ARG A 70 13.41 -16.66 8.18
N ASP A 71 14.00 -16.12 9.23
CA ASP A 71 15.27 -16.64 9.74
C ASP A 71 15.03 -18.10 10.07
N ILE A 72 15.39 -18.98 9.12
CA ILE A 72 15.57 -20.39 9.42
C ILE A 72 16.77 -20.37 10.35
N GLN A 73 16.51 -20.37 11.66
CA GLN A 73 17.54 -20.71 12.63
C GLN A 73 18.07 -22.06 12.19
N ALA A 74 19.23 -22.07 11.55
CA ALA A 74 19.97 -23.28 11.34
C ALA A 74 20.10 -23.91 12.73
N PRO A 75 19.75 -25.20 12.91
CA PRO A 75 19.95 -25.84 14.20
C PRO A 75 21.42 -25.64 14.56
N PHE A 76 21.65 -25.04 15.74
CA PHE A 76 22.98 -24.89 16.30
C PHE A 76 23.66 -26.24 16.21
N ARG A 77 24.75 -26.31 15.43
CA ARG A 77 25.63 -27.46 15.45
C ARG A 77 26.28 -27.41 16.83
N GLU A 78 25.99 -28.37 17.69
CA GLU A 78 26.83 -28.60 18.86
C GLU A 78 28.18 -29.02 18.29
N ASP A 79 29.11 -28.08 18.26
CA ASP A 79 30.49 -28.33 17.88
C ASP A 79 31.08 -29.27 18.94
N GLU A 80 31.15 -30.57 18.64
CA GLU A 80 31.95 -31.51 19.42
C GLU A 80 33.41 -31.05 19.36
N GLU A 81 33.97 -30.83 20.55
CA GLU A 81 35.34 -30.43 20.82
C GLU A 81 36.33 -31.33 20.06
N GLY A 82 37.09 -30.70 19.15
CA GLY A 82 38.19 -31.33 18.43
C GLY A 82 39.40 -30.41 18.45
N GLU A 83 40.19 -30.49 19.51
CA GLU A 83 41.51 -29.85 19.61
C GLU A 83 42.38 -30.24 18.41
N GLY A 84 42.86 -29.23 17.69
CA GLY A 84 43.71 -29.41 16.53
C GLY A 84 44.39 -28.11 16.13
N GLU A 85 45.36 -27.68 16.93
CA GLU A 85 46.30 -26.62 16.58
C GLU A 85 46.96 -26.94 15.24
N ARG A 86 46.76 -26.10 14.22
CA ARG A 86 47.71 -25.93 13.11
C ARG A 86 47.80 -24.47 12.73
N GLU A 87 48.86 -23.84 13.22
CA GLU A 87 49.56 -22.73 12.57
C GLU A 87 49.68 -22.97 11.06
N GLY A 88 49.45 -21.94 10.26
CA GLY A 88 49.98 -21.92 8.89
C GLY A 88 49.12 -21.20 7.87
N GLU A 89 49.48 -19.93 7.64
CA GLU A 89 49.64 -19.36 6.30
C GLU A 89 48.39 -18.91 5.52
N ASP A 90 48.20 -17.59 5.62
CA ASP A 90 47.61 -16.68 4.64
C ASP A 90 47.92 -17.11 3.19
N GLN A 91 46.92 -17.64 2.47
CA GLN A 91 46.96 -17.75 1.02
C GLN A 91 45.75 -17.03 0.40
N PRO A 92 45.98 -15.98 -0.41
CA PRO A 92 44.91 -15.31 -1.12
C PRO A 92 44.37 -16.21 -2.24
N VAL A 93 43.05 -16.31 -2.34
CA VAL A 93 42.35 -16.92 -3.48
C VAL A 93 42.70 -16.21 -4.79
N PRO A 94 43.09 -16.93 -5.86
CA PRO A 94 43.34 -16.32 -7.16
C PRO A 94 42.02 -15.85 -7.78
N ARG A 95 42.02 -14.60 -8.27
CA ARG A 95 40.92 -13.99 -9.02
C ARG A 95 41.22 -14.20 -10.50
N ASP A 96 40.41 -15.01 -11.18
CA ASP A 96 40.54 -15.18 -12.64
C ASP A 96 40.30 -13.84 -13.35
N PRO A 97 41.23 -13.38 -14.23
CA PRO A 97 40.99 -12.21 -15.06
C PRO A 97 40.08 -12.57 -16.24
N GLU A 98 39.13 -11.67 -16.51
CA GLU A 98 38.18 -11.72 -17.62
C GLU A 98 38.86 -11.99 -18.97
N ALA A 99 38.28 -12.91 -19.75
CA ALA A 99 38.69 -13.22 -21.12
C ALA A 99 37.95 -12.31 -22.10
N ASP A 100 38.72 -11.63 -22.95
CA ASP A 100 38.29 -10.91 -24.16
C ASP A 100 38.22 -11.89 -25.35
#